data_AF-A0A2V5J2N0-F1
#
_entry.id   AF-A0A2V5J2N0-F1
#
_cell.length_a   1.000
_cell.length_b   1.000
_cell.length_c   1.000
_cell.angle_alpha   90.00
_cell.angle_beta   90.00
_cell.angle_gamma   90.00
#
_symmetry.space_group_name_H-M   'P 1'
#
loop_
_entity.id
_entity.type
_entity.pdbx_description
1 polymer ?
#
loop_
_entity_poly.entity_id
_entity_poly.type
_entity_poly.pdbx_seq_one_letter_code
_entity_poly.pdbx_strand_id
1 'polypeptide(L)'
;GGPYHITTTLNAAAGVLANYIITNAGASFTINVRPATWTTNPNSKTYGDNDPVPLTTGGTVAPGSGTGFLVADGVTATYSRAAGETVLGSPYHISATLAPAGVLSNYSVTNAGANFTINLWRGGSESINDRQWFELRRGR
;
A
#
# COMPACT_ATOMS: atom_id res chain seq x y z
N GLY A 1 14.47 6.59 12.44
CA GLY A 1 15.43 6.12 13.46
C GLY A 1 16.70 6.93 13.34
N GLY A 2 17.21 7.45 14.46
CA GLY A 2 18.50 8.15 14.50
C GLY A 2 19.61 7.25 15.05
N PRO A 3 20.88 7.68 14.98
CA PRO A 3 21.96 7.00 15.67
C PRO A 3 21.80 7.18 17.18
N TYR A 4 21.68 6.08 17.90
CA TYR A 4 21.77 6.02 19.36
C TYR A 4 23.24 5.97 19.76
N HIS A 5 23.62 6.76 20.76
CA HIS A 5 24.99 6.77 21.24
C HIS A 5 25.18 5.67 22.30
N ILE A 6 26.12 4.77 22.05
CA ILE A 6 26.60 3.82 23.05
C ILE A 6 27.61 4.56 23.91
N THR A 7 27.20 4.97 25.10
CA THR A 7 28.12 5.47 26.13
C THR A 7 28.72 4.29 26.87
N THR A 8 30.04 4.32 27.08
CA THR A 8 30.67 3.35 27.98
C THR A 8 31.12 4.05 29.25
N THR A 9 30.94 3.38 30.39
CA THR A 9 31.42 3.85 31.69
C THR A 9 32.56 2.93 32.11
N LEU A 10 33.75 3.49 32.28
CA LEU A 10 34.90 2.74 32.79
C LEU A 10 34.90 2.83 34.32
N ASN A 11 34.73 1.70 34.99
CA ASN A 11 34.77 1.63 36.45
C ASN A 11 36.02 0.88 36.89
N ALA A 12 36.86 1.53 37.69
CA ALA A 12 38.07 0.96 38.26
C ALA A 12 38.28 1.48 39.68
N ALA A 13 39.02 0.73 40.50
CA ALA A 13 39.38 1.17 41.84
C ALA A 13 40.18 2.48 41.80
N ALA A 14 40.08 3.28 42.87
CA ALA A 14 40.71 4.59 42.96
C ALA A 14 42.22 4.50 42.67
N GLY A 15 42.72 5.38 41.81
CA GLY A 15 44.13 5.47 41.44
C GLY A 15 44.58 4.50 40.33
N VAL A 16 43.80 3.46 39.98
CA VAL A 16 44.16 2.49 38.93
C VAL A 16 44.30 3.16 37.56
N LEU A 17 43.47 4.16 37.27
CA LEU A 17 43.45 4.86 35.99
C LEU A 17 44.42 6.04 35.91
N ALA A 18 45.10 6.40 37.00
CA ALA A 18 45.88 7.64 37.09
C ALA A 18 47.11 7.68 36.17
N ASN A 19 47.59 6.51 35.73
CA ASN A 19 48.77 6.37 34.86
C ASN A 19 48.43 6.14 33.37
N TYR A 20 47.16 6.31 32.98
CA TYR A 20 46.70 6.05 31.61
C TYR A 20 46.09 7.31 30.98
N ILE A 21 46.43 7.57 29.71
CA ILE A 21 45.64 8.47 28.86
C ILE A 21 44.49 7.64 28.28
N ILE A 22 43.26 7.92 28.74
CA ILE A 22 42.08 7.15 28.34
C ILE A 22 41.31 7.91 27.26
N THR A 23 41.17 7.29 26.10
CA THR A 23 40.27 7.76 25.03
C THR A 23 39.04 6.87 24.97
N ASN A 24 37.85 7.45 25.16
CA ASN A 24 36.59 6.75 25.01
C ASN A 24 35.71 7.44 23.97
N ALA A 25 35.78 6.97 22.73
CA ALA A 25 35.07 7.62 21.62
C ALA A 25 33.57 7.26 21.56
N GLY A 26 33.09 6.33 22.41
CA GLY A 26 31.76 5.74 22.26
C GLY A 26 31.60 4.97 20.95
N ALA A 27 30.37 4.59 20.64
CA ALA A 27 29.99 4.04 19.33
C ALA A 27 28.58 4.48 18.94
N SER A 28 28.28 4.49 17.65
CA SER A 28 26.93 4.76 17.14
C SER A 28 26.18 3.45 16.89
N PHE A 29 24.92 3.39 17.30
CA PHE A 29 24.00 2.28 17.03
C PHE A 29 22.83 2.77 16.20
N THR A 30 22.55 2.12 15.08
CA THR A 30 21.48 2.55 14.16
C THR A 30 20.37 1.51 14.12
N ILE A 31 19.13 1.97 14.30
CA ILE A 31 17.94 1.17 14.01
C ILE A 31 17.43 1.56 12.63
N ASN A 32 17.56 0.62 11.69
CA ASN A 32 17.06 0.77 10.33
C ASN A 32 15.55 0.54 10.30
N VAL A 33 14.88 1.23 9.36
CA VAL A 33 13.46 0.96 9.07
C VAL A 33 13.30 -0.43 8.46
N ARG A 34 12.18 -1.09 8.75
CA ARG A 34 11.88 -2.43 8.24
C ARG A 34 11.21 -2.34 6.85
N PRO A 35 11.66 -3.08 5.83
CA PRO A 35 10.93 -3.14 4.56
C PRO A 35 9.54 -3.78 4.76
N ALA A 36 8.51 -3.16 4.21
CA ALA A 36 7.15 -3.70 4.20
C ALA A 36 6.43 -3.34 2.90
N THR A 37 5.49 -4.19 2.49
CA THR A 37 4.71 -3.99 1.27
C THR A 37 3.23 -4.15 1.55
N TRP A 38 2.44 -3.23 1.02
CA TRP A 38 0.98 -3.33 1.00
C TRP A 38 0.50 -3.62 -0.42
N THR A 39 -0.10 -4.80 -0.63
CA THR A 39 -0.63 -5.20 -1.94
C THR A 39 -2.13 -4.88 -2.05
N THR A 40 -2.47 -4.01 -3.00
CA THR A 40 -3.85 -3.72 -3.40
C THR A 40 -4.22 -4.60 -4.58
N ASN A 41 -5.38 -5.24 -4.57
CA ASN A 41 -5.82 -6.02 -5.73
C ASN A 41 -6.50 -5.11 -6.77
N PRO A 42 -6.35 -5.41 -8.06
CA PRO A 42 -7.14 -4.76 -9.09
C PRO A 42 -8.62 -5.15 -8.95
N ASN A 43 -9.51 -4.30 -9.45
CA ASN A 43 -10.93 -4.61 -9.51
C ASN A 43 -11.55 -4.03 -10.80
N SER A 44 -12.83 -4.29 -11.03
CA SER A 44 -13.53 -3.79 -12.21
C SER A 44 -15.02 -3.62 -11.99
N LYS A 45 -15.67 -2.92 -12.92
CA LYS A 45 -17.12 -2.88 -13.06
C LYS A 45 -17.51 -2.90 -14.54
N THR A 46 -18.79 -3.05 -14.84
CA THR A 46 -19.30 -2.81 -16.19
C THR A 46 -19.74 -1.36 -16.32
N TYR A 47 -19.57 -0.77 -17.51
CA TYR A 47 -20.04 0.58 -17.79
C TYR A 47 -21.53 0.72 -17.47
N GLY A 48 -21.86 1.73 -16.67
CA GLY A 48 -23.22 1.97 -16.17
C GLY A 48 -23.50 1.38 -14.78
N ASP A 49 -22.68 0.45 -14.30
CA ASP A 49 -22.80 -0.07 -12.93
C ASP A 49 -22.18 0.91 -11.91
N ASN A 50 -22.68 0.82 -10.68
CA ASN A 50 -22.03 1.44 -9.53
C ASN A 50 -20.70 0.74 -9.22
N ASP A 51 -19.81 1.45 -8.52
CA ASP A 51 -18.58 0.84 -8.03
C ASP A 51 -18.88 -0.29 -7.03
N PRO A 52 -18.09 -1.38 -7.04
CA PRO A 52 -18.26 -2.47 -6.09
C PRO A 52 -18.04 -1.99 -4.65
N VAL A 53 -18.76 -2.61 -3.70
CA VAL A 53 -18.60 -2.36 -2.27
C VAL A 53 -18.27 -3.69 -1.59
N PRO A 54 -17.02 -3.89 -1.11
CA PRO A 54 -15.90 -2.93 -1.10
C PRO A 54 -15.28 -2.68 -2.49
N LEU A 55 -14.68 -1.49 -2.67
CA LEU A 55 -14.06 -1.06 -3.93
C LEU A 55 -12.97 -2.01 -4.42
N THR A 56 -12.21 -2.57 -3.49
CA THR A 56 -11.26 -3.64 -3.73
C THR A 56 -11.05 -4.40 -2.43
N THR A 57 -10.38 -5.54 -2.53
CA THR A 57 -9.69 -6.13 -1.40
C THR A 57 -8.22 -5.74 -1.50
N GLY A 58 -7.68 -5.10 -0.47
CA GLY A 58 -6.28 -5.32 -0.15
C GLY A 58 -6.24 -5.94 1.22
N GLY A 59 -5.34 -6.89 1.41
CA GLY A 59 -5.42 -7.72 2.60
C GLY A 59 -4.97 -6.98 3.85
N THR A 60 -5.58 -7.34 4.98
CA THR A 60 -5.14 -6.97 6.33
C THR A 60 -3.74 -7.51 6.61
N VAL A 61 -2.99 -6.93 7.58
CA VAL A 61 -1.80 -7.60 8.11
C VAL A 61 -2.24 -8.90 8.77
N ALA A 62 -2.09 -10.00 8.03
CA ALA A 62 -2.62 -11.33 8.29
C ALA A 62 -4.17 -11.45 8.37
N PRO A 63 -4.75 -12.50 7.75
CA PRO A 63 -4.09 -13.40 6.81
C PRO A 63 -3.86 -12.76 5.42
N GLY A 64 -3.87 -11.42 5.31
CA GLY A 64 -3.83 -10.68 4.04
C GLY A 64 -2.47 -10.07 3.60
N SER A 65 -2.56 -9.32 2.49
CA SER A 65 -1.56 -8.63 1.64
C SER A 65 -0.45 -7.80 2.30
N GLY A 66 -0.49 -7.53 3.60
CA GLY A 66 0.57 -6.79 4.28
C GLY A 66 1.78 -7.69 4.56
N THR A 67 2.83 -7.63 3.74
CA THR A 67 4.07 -8.37 4.01
C THR A 67 5.10 -7.48 4.72
N GLY A 68 5.85 -8.03 5.67
CA GLY A 68 6.89 -7.30 6.40
C GLY A 68 6.40 -6.43 7.57
N PHE A 69 5.09 -6.14 7.68
CA PHE A 69 4.51 -5.49 8.86
C PHE A 69 4.50 -6.43 10.08
N LEU A 70 4.63 -5.86 11.27
CA LEU A 70 4.30 -6.56 12.51
C LEU A 70 2.79 -6.59 12.69
N VAL A 71 2.25 -7.76 13.04
CA VAL A 71 0.81 -7.92 13.34
C VAL A 71 0.38 -7.00 14.48
N ALA A 72 1.22 -6.83 15.50
CA ALA A 72 0.96 -5.98 16.65
C ALA A 72 0.81 -4.48 16.31
N ASP A 73 1.35 -4.04 15.16
CA ASP A 73 1.23 -2.64 14.73
C ASP A 73 -0.13 -2.34 14.09
N GLY A 74 -0.94 -3.38 13.83
CA GLY A 74 -2.34 -3.22 13.43
C GLY A 74 -2.53 -2.40 12.14
N VAL A 75 -1.60 -2.50 11.18
CA VAL A 75 -1.69 -1.71 9.94
C VAL A 75 -2.92 -2.14 9.12
N THR A 76 -3.70 -1.14 8.72
CA THR A 76 -4.92 -1.26 7.93
C THR A 76 -4.88 -0.31 6.74
N ALA A 77 -5.82 -0.45 5.80
CA ALA A 77 -5.96 0.47 4.68
C ALA A 77 -7.41 0.82 4.37
N THR A 78 -7.58 2.02 3.83
CA THR A 78 -8.79 2.47 3.14
C THR A 78 -8.47 2.68 1.66
N TYR A 79 -9.46 2.49 0.79
CA TYR A 79 -9.26 2.51 -0.66
C TYR A 79 -10.11 3.57 -1.34
N SER A 80 -9.52 4.21 -2.33
CA SER A 80 -10.20 5.13 -3.24
C SER A 80 -9.69 4.87 -4.65
N ARG A 81 -10.45 5.26 -5.67
CA ARG A 81 -9.96 5.24 -7.06
C ARG A 81 -9.97 6.64 -7.69
N ALA A 82 -9.17 6.81 -8.72
CA ALA A 82 -9.22 7.97 -9.60
C ALA A 82 -10.62 8.10 -10.23
N ALA A 83 -11.06 9.35 -10.40
CA ALA A 83 -12.34 9.66 -11.00
C ALA A 83 -12.40 9.29 -12.49
N GLY A 84 -13.60 8.95 -12.96
CA GLY A 84 -13.90 8.68 -14.36
C GLY A 84 -14.80 7.45 -14.52
N GLU A 85 -15.51 7.41 -15.64
CA GLU A 85 -16.62 6.47 -15.87
C GLU A 85 -16.59 5.83 -17.27
N THR A 86 -15.53 6.01 -18.05
CA THR A 86 -15.50 5.56 -19.44
C THR A 86 -14.63 4.31 -19.63
N VAL A 87 -15.04 3.47 -20.58
CA VAL A 87 -14.23 2.30 -20.99
C VAL A 87 -12.90 2.76 -21.60
N LEU A 88 -12.92 3.81 -22.43
CA LEU A 88 -11.72 4.34 -23.12
C LEU A 88 -10.71 4.98 -22.15
N GLY A 89 -11.16 5.53 -21.02
CA GLY A 89 -10.30 6.11 -20.00
C GLY A 89 -9.69 5.09 -19.04
N SER A 90 -10.06 3.81 -19.15
CA SER A 90 -9.51 2.76 -18.30
C SER A 90 -8.04 2.46 -18.64
N PRO A 91 -7.22 2.03 -17.66
CA PRO A 91 -7.58 1.80 -16.26
C PRO A 91 -7.53 3.07 -15.40
N TYR A 92 -8.38 3.11 -14.37
CA TYR A 92 -8.33 4.10 -13.29
C TYR A 92 -7.51 3.56 -12.13
N HIS A 93 -6.67 4.39 -11.49
CA HIS A 93 -5.81 3.91 -10.39
C HIS A 93 -6.59 3.76 -9.08
N ILE A 94 -6.40 2.65 -8.37
CA ILE A 94 -6.85 2.43 -6.99
C ILE A 94 -5.69 2.76 -6.06
N SER A 95 -5.90 3.72 -5.16
CA SER A 95 -4.96 4.09 -4.11
C SER A 95 -5.38 3.48 -2.78
N ALA A 96 -4.39 3.04 -1.99
CA ALA A 96 -4.57 2.60 -0.62
C ALA A 96 -3.96 3.62 0.34
N THR A 97 -4.71 4.04 1.34
CA THR A 97 -4.23 4.92 2.42
C THR A 97 -4.05 4.09 3.68
N LEU A 98 -2.81 3.97 4.16
CA LEU A 98 -2.46 3.12 5.30
C LEU A 98 -2.56 3.85 6.63
N ALA A 99 -2.97 3.13 7.67
CA ALA A 99 -3.06 3.63 9.04
C ALA A 99 -2.68 2.53 10.06
N PRO A 100 -2.23 2.88 11.27
CA PRO A 100 -1.99 4.25 11.78
C PRO A 100 -0.71 4.90 11.21
N ALA A 101 -0.74 6.20 10.89
CA ALA A 101 0.43 6.88 10.32
C ALA A 101 1.68 6.85 11.23
N GLY A 102 1.48 6.87 12.55
CA GLY A 102 2.57 6.88 13.54
C GLY A 102 3.42 5.60 13.55
N VAL A 103 2.87 4.45 13.14
CA VAL A 103 3.66 3.20 13.06
C VAL A 103 4.43 3.11 11.74
N LEU A 104 3.97 3.77 10.68
CA LEU A 104 4.55 3.67 9.34
C LEU A 104 5.98 4.23 9.25
N SER A 105 6.38 5.14 10.14
CA SER A 105 7.75 5.66 10.20
C SER A 105 8.79 4.61 10.57
N ASN A 106 8.36 3.46 11.11
CA ASN A 106 9.23 2.32 11.38
C ASN A 106 9.49 1.46 10.13
N TYR A 107 8.83 1.77 9.02
CA TYR A 107 8.84 0.95 7.81
C TYR A 107 9.30 1.72 6.58
N SER A 108 10.04 1.04 5.70
CA SER A 108 10.17 1.45 4.31
C SER A 108 9.04 0.80 3.53
N VAL A 109 7.95 1.55 3.31
CA VAL A 109 6.69 1.02 2.78
C VAL A 109 6.65 1.10 1.26
N THR A 110 6.38 -0.03 0.61
CA THR A 110 5.97 -0.09 -0.79
C THR A 110 4.45 -0.20 -0.88
N ASN A 111 3.79 0.73 -1.58
CA ASN A 111 2.34 0.76 -1.77
C ASN A 111 2.03 1.35 -3.15
N ALA A 112 1.96 0.49 -4.17
CA ALA A 112 1.79 0.90 -5.57
C ALA A 112 0.32 1.12 -5.99
N GLY A 113 -0.64 0.71 -5.15
CA GLY A 113 -2.05 0.65 -5.55
C GLY A 113 -2.33 -0.44 -6.58
N ALA A 114 -3.41 -0.30 -7.35
CA ALA A 114 -3.81 -1.26 -8.38
C ALA A 114 -4.62 -0.60 -9.50
N ASN A 115 -4.96 -1.38 -10.53
CA ASN A 115 -5.81 -0.92 -11.64
C ASN A 115 -7.30 -1.21 -11.37
N PHE A 116 -8.16 -0.26 -11.70
CA PHE A 116 -9.61 -0.40 -11.77
C PHE A 116 -10.07 -0.28 -13.22
N THR A 117 -10.72 -1.31 -13.75
CA THR A 117 -11.14 -1.36 -15.15
C THR A 117 -12.65 -1.18 -15.27
N ILE A 118 -13.09 -0.33 -16.20
CA ILE A 118 -14.51 -0.26 -16.60
C ILE A 118 -14.67 -1.05 -17.91
N ASN A 119 -15.37 -2.17 -17.83
CA ASN A 119 -15.62 -3.04 -18.97
C ASN A 119 -16.79 -2.52 -19.81
N LEU A 120 -16.73 -2.72 -21.12
CA LEU A 120 -17.87 -2.43 -21.99
C LEU A 120 -19.08 -3.28 -21.57
N TRP A 121 -20.24 -2.65 -21.45
CA TRP A 121 -21.51 -3.35 -21.33
C TRP A 121 -21.75 -4.17 -22.60
N ARG A 122 -21.57 -5.48 -22.52
CA ARG A 122 -22.09 -6.41 -23.51
C ARG A 122 -23.48 -6.75 -23.04
N GLY A 123 -24.50 -6.14 -23.65
CA GLY A 123 -25.90 -6.48 -23.38
C GLY A 123 -26.10 -7.99 -23.37
N GLY A 124 -27.04 -8.46 -22.54
CA GLY A 124 -27.39 -9.87 -22.42
C GLY A 124 -27.42 -10.55 -23.77
N SER A 125 -26.84 -11.74 -23.84
CA SER A 125 -26.63 -12.50 -25.07
C SER A 125 -27.95 -12.82 -25.78
N GLU A 126 -28.44 -11.90 -26.58
CA GLU A 126 -29.21 -12.19 -27.77
C GLU A 126 -28.39 -11.63 -28.93
N SER A 127 -27.86 -12.55 -29.72
CA SER A 127 -27.25 -12.27 -31.00
C SER A 127 -28.24 -11.46 -31.86
N ILE A 128 -28.12 -10.14 -31.84
CA ILE A 128 -28.77 -9.25 -32.79
C ILE A 128 -28.12 -9.57 -34.14
N ASN A 129 -28.82 -10.31 -34.98
CA ASN A 129 -28.35 -10.59 -36.33
C ASN A 129 -28.22 -9.28 -37.14
N ASP A 130 -27.36 -9.27 -38.17
CA ASP A 130 -27.08 -8.06 -38.97
C ASP A 130 -28.33 -7.39 -39.57
N ARG A 131 -29.45 -8.11 -39.72
CA ARG A 131 -30.72 -7.50 -40.16
C ARG A 131 -31.34 -6.58 -39.12
N GLN A 132 -31.23 -6.91 -37.84
CA GLN A 132 -31.78 -6.09 -36.75
C GLN A 132 -30.94 -4.83 -36.47
N TRP A 133 -29.65 -4.82 -36.84
CA TRP A 133 -28.80 -3.63 -36.78
C TRP A 133 -29.20 -2.52 -37.76
N PHE A 134 -29.72 -2.87 -38.94
CA PHE A 134 -30.16 -1.89 -39.96
C PHE A 134 -31.51 -1.26 -39.65
N GLU A 135 -32.37 -1.91 -38.86
CA GLU A 135 -33.68 -1.37 -38.50
C GLU A 135 -33.60 -0.35 -37.36
N LEU A 136 -32.68 -0.53 -36.41
CA LEU A 136 -32.47 0.41 -35.29
C LEU A 136 -31.87 1.77 -35.71
N ARG A 137 -31.17 1.85 -36.84
CA ARG A 137 -30.57 3.10 -37.36
C ARG A 137 -31.49 3.93 -38.27
N ARG A 138 -32.68 3.40 -38.63
CA ARG A 138 -33.65 4.13 -39.47
C ARG A 138 -34.73 4.85 -38.68
N GLY A 139 -34.71 4.76 -37.35
CA GLY A 139 -35.75 5.30 -36.47
C GLY A 139 -35.31 6.34 -35.43
N ARG A 140 -34.10 6.90 -35.51
CA ARG A 140 -33.66 8.03 -34.69
C ARG A 140 -32.80 9.00 -35.48
#